data_AF-A0A846NNJ8-F1
#
_entry.id   AF-A0A846NNJ8-F1
#
_cell.length_a   1.000
_cell.length_b   1.000
_cell.length_c   1.000
_cell.angle_alpha   90.00
_cell.angle_beta   90.00
_cell.angle_gamma   90.00
#
_symmetry.space_group_name_H-M   'P 1'
#
loop_
_entity.id
_entity.type
_entity.pdbx_description
1 polymer ?
#
loop_
_entity_poly.entity_id
_entity_poly.type
_entity_poly.pdbx_seq_one_letter_code
_entity_poly.pdbx_strand_id
1 'polypeptide(L)'
;MYNQGETGYLTVTIYNDKDDKIRVTELTASVDYYYDDGNIYLQTFHTDLTTPIEIQRGESDSLQIPFSLPTNVASGYIDLHVKAKTELWNNHSEIWFASEHPSYWPTLYVESPYKQMLEDQTAISTNLQNQLQDLEAINKNTTNMMYLLGITTVIPTVILVAFVVLSIKARAVRQAVA
;
A
#
# COMPACT_ATOMS: atom_id res chain seq x y z
N MET A 1 -6.49 -22.73 -14.61
CA MET A 1 -5.57 -23.34 -13.63
C MET A 1 -4.21 -23.39 -14.31
N TYR A 2 -3.18 -22.79 -13.72
CA TYR A 2 -1.82 -22.89 -14.24
C TYR A 2 -1.13 -24.10 -13.60
N ASN A 3 -0.23 -24.73 -14.34
CA ASN A 3 0.49 -25.94 -13.91
C ASN A 3 1.97 -25.63 -13.63
N GLN A 4 2.56 -26.38 -12.70
CA GLN A 4 4.00 -26.32 -12.45
C GLN A 4 4.79 -26.55 -13.75
N GLY A 5 5.83 -25.74 -14.00
CA GLY A 5 6.65 -25.86 -15.20
C GLY A 5 6.00 -25.42 -16.52
N GLU A 6 4.79 -24.84 -16.48
CA GLU A 6 4.11 -24.36 -17.68
C GLU A 6 4.87 -23.20 -18.34
N THR A 7 4.92 -23.21 -19.67
CA THR A 7 5.53 -22.14 -20.46
C THR A 7 4.52 -21.61 -21.46
N GLY A 8 4.64 -20.33 -21.82
CA GLY A 8 3.71 -19.69 -22.74
C GLY A 8 4.06 -18.24 -23.03
N TYR A 9 3.08 -17.51 -23.54
CA TYR A 9 3.21 -16.09 -23.87
C TYR A 9 2.05 -15.30 -23.29
N LEU A 10 2.36 -14.15 -22.68
CA LEU A 10 1.38 -13.11 -22.40
C LEU A 10 1.32 -12.19 -23.61
N THR A 11 0.13 -12.00 -24.19
CA THR A 11 -0.08 -11.03 -25.27
C THR A 11 -0.58 -9.72 -24.66
N VAL A 12 0.16 -8.64 -24.86
CA VAL A 12 -0.16 -7.31 -24.37
C VAL A 12 -0.40 -6.39 -25.55
N THR A 13 -1.61 -5.85 -25.65
CA THR A 13 -1.95 -4.85 -26.67
C THR A 13 -1.84 -3.45 -26.09
N ILE A 14 -1.04 -2.60 -26.72
CA ILE A 14 -0.83 -1.20 -26.32
C ILE A 14 -1.49 -0.32 -27.38
N TYR A 15 -2.44 0.51 -26.96
CA TYR A 15 -3.11 1.50 -27.80
C TYR A 15 -2.53 2.89 -27.57
N ASN A 16 -2.22 3.61 -28.64
CA ASN A 16 -1.76 4.99 -28.56
C ASN A 16 -2.93 5.98 -28.60
N ASP A 17 -3.30 6.48 -27.41
CA ASP A 17 -4.34 7.50 -27.20
C ASP A 17 -3.81 8.95 -27.24
N LYS A 18 -2.51 9.15 -27.52
CA LYS A 18 -1.86 10.47 -27.51
C LYS A 18 -2.01 11.18 -28.85
N ASP A 19 -1.73 12.48 -28.84
CA ASP A 19 -1.86 13.33 -30.04
C ASP A 19 -0.78 13.09 -31.10
N ASP A 20 0.22 12.26 -30.78
CA ASP A 20 1.38 11.97 -31.61
C ASP A 20 1.86 10.52 -31.41
N LYS A 21 2.88 10.11 -32.18
CA LYS A 21 3.50 8.80 -32.04
C LYS A 21 4.15 8.62 -30.67
N ILE A 22 4.05 7.40 -30.15
CA ILE A 22 4.73 6.96 -28.94
C ILE A 22 5.75 5.90 -29.31
N ARG A 23 6.70 5.64 -28.42
CA ARG A 23 7.50 4.42 -28.50
C ARG A 23 7.58 3.68 -27.18
N VAL A 24 7.45 2.37 -27.24
CA VAL A 24 7.58 1.46 -26.09
C VAL A 24 9.04 1.08 -25.97
N THR A 25 9.70 1.47 -24.88
CA THR A 25 11.13 1.22 -24.65
C THR A 25 11.36 -0.02 -23.80
N GLU A 26 10.39 -0.39 -22.96
CA GLU A 26 10.44 -1.57 -22.12
C GLU A 26 9.04 -2.12 -21.91
N LEU A 27 8.89 -3.44 -21.93
CA LEU A 27 7.65 -4.12 -21.55
C LEU A 27 8.01 -5.30 -20.65
N THR A 28 7.42 -5.33 -19.46
CA THR A 28 7.61 -6.39 -18.49
C THR A 28 6.29 -6.90 -17.94
N ALA A 29 6.30 -8.17 -17.55
CA ALA A 29 5.24 -8.79 -16.78
C ALA A 29 5.85 -9.35 -15.50
N SER A 30 5.33 -8.95 -14.35
CA SER A 30 5.73 -9.47 -13.06
C SER A 30 4.62 -10.34 -12.49
N VAL A 31 4.98 -11.47 -11.91
CA VAL A 31 4.04 -12.42 -11.33
C VAL A 31 4.43 -12.73 -9.90
N ASP A 32 3.49 -12.57 -8.97
CA ASP A 32 3.63 -13.04 -7.60
C ASP A 32 3.19 -14.49 -7.52
N TYR A 33 4.15 -15.39 -7.27
CA TYR A 33 3.92 -16.82 -7.15
C TYR A 33 3.87 -17.26 -5.71
N TYR A 34 2.89 -18.09 -5.39
CA TYR A 34 2.79 -18.80 -4.13
C TYR A 34 3.50 -20.15 -4.28
N TYR A 35 4.38 -20.46 -3.35
CA TYR A 35 5.14 -21.71 -3.35
C TYR A 35 4.59 -22.68 -2.30
N ASP A 36 4.90 -23.97 -2.47
CA ASP A 36 4.43 -25.03 -1.56
C ASP A 36 4.96 -24.87 -0.12
N ASP A 37 5.96 -24.01 0.09
CA ASP A 37 6.50 -23.65 1.40
C ASP A 37 5.73 -22.52 2.10
N GLY A 38 4.69 -21.99 1.46
CA GLY A 38 3.86 -20.90 1.98
C GLY A 38 4.43 -19.50 1.75
N ASN A 39 5.55 -19.36 1.03
CA ASN A 39 6.14 -18.07 0.70
C ASN A 39 5.65 -17.54 -0.66
N ILE A 40 5.76 -16.22 -0.83
CA ILE A 40 5.46 -15.52 -2.08
C ILE A 40 6.75 -15.02 -2.70
N TYR A 41 6.96 -15.29 -3.99
CA TYR A 41 8.10 -14.78 -4.74
C TYR A 41 7.67 -14.08 -6.01
N LEU A 42 8.24 -12.90 -6.25
CA LEU A 42 8.04 -12.11 -7.45
C LEU A 42 9.00 -12.57 -8.55
N GLN A 43 8.49 -12.94 -9.71
CA GLN A 43 9.29 -13.15 -10.92
C GLN A 43 8.92 -12.11 -11.97
N THR A 44 9.91 -11.57 -12.68
CA THR A 44 9.67 -10.62 -13.77
C THR A 44 10.16 -11.20 -15.08
N PHE A 45 9.31 -11.11 -16.10
CA PHE A 45 9.55 -11.51 -17.48
C PHE A 45 9.61 -10.28 -18.37
N HIS A 46 10.39 -10.37 -19.45
CA HIS A 46 10.60 -9.30 -20.40
C HIS A 46 10.12 -9.73 -21.78
N THR A 47 9.65 -8.78 -22.59
CA THR A 47 9.34 -9.05 -24.00
C THR A 47 10.57 -9.59 -24.75
N ASP A 48 10.33 -10.46 -25.72
CA ASP A 48 11.33 -11.05 -26.62
C ASP A 48 11.64 -10.17 -27.84
N LEU A 49 10.86 -9.12 -28.06
CA LEU A 49 11.03 -8.20 -29.18
C LEU A 49 12.10 -7.14 -28.91
N THR A 50 12.79 -6.73 -29.97
CA THR A 50 13.72 -5.59 -29.92
C THR A 50 12.96 -4.30 -29.72
N THR A 51 13.08 -3.71 -28.54
CA THR A 51 12.64 -2.34 -28.26
C THR A 51 13.70 -1.31 -28.70
N PRO A 52 13.33 -0.06 -29.03
CA PRO A 52 11.97 0.49 -28.93
C PRO A 52 11.07 0.19 -30.12
N ILE A 53 9.76 0.12 -29.87
CA ILE A 53 8.72 -0.08 -30.89
C ILE A 53 7.87 1.17 -30.98
N GLU A 54 7.73 1.75 -32.19
CA GLU A 54 6.94 2.96 -32.42
C GLU A 54 5.49 2.61 -32.75
N ILE A 55 4.53 3.28 -32.10
CA ILE A 55 3.09 3.12 -32.32
C ILE A 55 2.55 4.48 -32.78
N GLN A 56 1.96 4.55 -33.98
CA GLN A 56 1.41 5.80 -34.50
C GLN A 56 0.16 6.22 -33.73
N ARG A 57 -0.22 7.49 -33.86
CA ARG A 57 -1.43 8.03 -33.25
C ARG A 57 -2.66 7.21 -33.63
N GLY A 58 -3.42 6.76 -32.64
CA GLY A 58 -4.67 6.03 -32.85
C GLY A 58 -4.48 4.58 -33.32
N GLU A 59 -3.24 4.10 -33.38
CA GLU A 59 -2.92 2.70 -33.68
C GLU A 59 -2.68 1.89 -32.40
N SER A 60 -2.70 0.57 -32.54
CA SER A 60 -2.36 -0.39 -31.50
C SER A 60 -1.32 -1.36 -32.01
N ASP A 61 -0.39 -1.75 -31.15
CA ASP A 61 0.51 -2.88 -31.38
C ASP A 61 0.32 -3.95 -30.30
N SER A 62 0.55 -5.20 -30.67
CA SER A 62 0.50 -6.34 -29.74
C SER A 62 1.88 -6.97 -29.58
N LEU A 63 2.30 -7.09 -28.33
CA LEU A 63 3.62 -7.56 -27.94
C LEU A 63 3.48 -8.84 -27.13
N GLN A 64 4.43 -9.74 -27.30
CA GLN A 64 4.48 -11.00 -26.56
C GLN A 64 5.54 -10.92 -25.47
N ILE A 65 5.22 -11.49 -24.32
CA ILE A 65 6.14 -11.68 -23.20
C ILE A 65 6.19 -13.18 -22.91
N PRO A 66 7.29 -13.88 -23.26
CA PRO A 66 7.43 -15.28 -22.90
C PRO A 66 7.48 -15.42 -21.37
N PHE A 67 6.77 -16.39 -20.84
CA PHE A 67 6.84 -16.76 -19.43
C PHE A 67 7.15 -18.24 -19.25
N SER A 68 7.75 -18.57 -18.11
CA SER A 68 8.03 -19.93 -17.68
C SER A 68 7.80 -20.03 -16.19
N LEU A 69 6.87 -20.89 -15.79
CA LEU A 69 6.56 -21.14 -14.39
C LEU A 69 7.63 -22.04 -13.77
N PRO A 70 8.05 -21.78 -12.51
CA PRO A 70 8.86 -22.71 -11.76
C PRO A 70 8.14 -24.04 -11.53
N THR A 71 8.88 -25.11 -11.23
CA THR A 71 8.32 -26.45 -11.02
C THR A 71 7.82 -26.69 -9.58
N ASN A 72 8.08 -25.75 -8.67
CA ASN A 72 7.78 -25.84 -7.24
C ASN A 72 6.79 -24.76 -6.77
N VAL A 73 5.99 -24.21 -7.69
CA VAL A 73 4.89 -23.31 -7.35
C VAL A 73 3.66 -24.09 -6.93
N ALA A 74 2.93 -23.58 -5.93
CA ALA A 74 1.64 -24.12 -5.55
C ALA A 74 0.66 -23.92 -6.71
N SER A 75 -0.14 -24.96 -6.98
CA SER A 75 -1.16 -24.88 -8.03
C SER A 75 -2.28 -23.92 -7.62
N GLY A 76 -2.43 -22.82 -8.35
CA GLY A 76 -3.56 -21.91 -8.24
C GLY A 76 -3.27 -20.56 -7.56
N TYR A 77 -3.77 -19.50 -8.22
CA TYR A 77 -3.62 -18.05 -8.01
C TYR A 77 -2.24 -17.43 -8.29
N ILE A 78 -2.15 -16.73 -9.43
CA ILE A 78 -1.05 -15.83 -9.76
C ILE A 78 -1.59 -14.41 -9.76
N ASP A 79 -0.86 -13.47 -9.15
CA ASP A 79 -1.12 -12.05 -9.36
C ASP A 79 -0.18 -11.54 -10.45
N LEU A 80 -0.74 -10.98 -11.53
CA LEU A 80 -0.01 -10.59 -12.74
C LEU A 80 -0.03 -9.07 -12.89
N HIS A 81 1.16 -8.48 -12.96
CA HIS A 81 1.38 -7.04 -13.12
C HIS A 81 2.07 -6.78 -14.44
N VAL A 82 1.53 -5.92 -15.30
CA VAL A 82 2.14 -5.59 -16.59
C VAL A 82 2.57 -4.14 -16.61
N LYS A 83 3.85 -3.88 -16.92
CA LYS A 83 4.41 -2.54 -16.94
C LYS A 83 5.04 -2.24 -18.29
N ALA A 84 4.64 -1.13 -18.89
CA ALA A 84 5.27 -0.59 -20.08
C ALA A 84 5.99 0.72 -19.75
N LYS A 85 7.23 0.89 -20.20
CA LYS A 85 7.88 2.20 -20.27
C LYS A 85 7.70 2.74 -21.67
N THR A 86 7.22 3.97 -21.76
CA THR A 86 6.96 4.64 -23.03
C THR A 86 7.59 6.02 -23.06
N GLU A 87 7.86 6.49 -24.27
CA GLU A 87 8.30 7.85 -24.54
C GLU A 87 7.35 8.48 -25.56
N LEU A 88 7.17 9.79 -25.43
CA LEU A 88 6.31 10.60 -26.30
C LEU A 88 7.18 11.37 -27.29
N TRP A 89 6.69 11.50 -28.52
CA TRP A 89 7.33 12.35 -29.52
C TRP A 89 6.93 13.82 -29.31
N ASN A 90 7.91 14.72 -29.37
CA ASN A 90 7.67 16.16 -29.39
C ASN A 90 7.93 16.73 -30.79
N ASN A 91 6.86 17.05 -31.53
CA ASN A 91 6.96 17.65 -32.86
C ASN A 91 7.70 18.99 -32.93
N HIS A 92 7.68 19.81 -31.87
CA HIS A 92 8.34 21.12 -31.90
C HIS A 92 9.86 21.01 -31.76
N SER A 93 10.31 20.04 -30.97
CA SER A 93 11.72 19.86 -30.64
C SER A 93 12.37 18.68 -31.36
N GLU A 94 11.58 17.86 -32.07
CA GLU A 94 12.01 16.62 -32.74
C GLU A 94 12.78 15.66 -31.81
N ILE A 95 12.38 15.60 -30.54
CA ILE A 95 12.99 14.73 -29.54
C ILE A 95 11.95 13.84 -28.88
N TRP A 96 12.42 12.67 -28.43
CA TRP A 96 11.71 11.81 -27.51
C TRP A 96 11.88 12.30 -26.09
N PHE A 97 10.81 12.26 -25.30
CA PHE A 97 10.88 12.50 -23.86
C PHE A 97 10.11 11.43 -23.11
N ALA A 98 10.58 11.13 -21.90
CA ALA A 98 9.95 10.14 -21.04
C ALA A 98 8.49 10.49 -20.78
N SER A 99 7.59 9.53 -21.02
CA SER A 99 6.21 9.61 -20.56
C SER A 99 6.16 9.22 -19.08
N GLU A 100 5.18 9.76 -18.35
CA GLU A 100 4.66 9.12 -17.15
C GLU A 100 4.46 7.63 -17.45
N HIS A 101 5.07 6.74 -16.66
CA HIS A 101 5.07 5.30 -16.90
C HIS A 101 3.63 4.77 -16.83
N PRO A 102 2.97 4.45 -17.96
CA PRO A 102 1.65 3.84 -17.87
C PRO A 102 1.82 2.48 -17.19
N SER A 103 1.39 2.40 -15.93
CA SER A 103 1.28 1.15 -15.19
C SER A 103 -0.16 0.69 -15.30
N TYR A 104 -0.35 -0.50 -15.86
CA TYR A 104 -1.66 -1.12 -15.95
C TYR A 104 -1.64 -2.36 -15.06
N TRP A 105 -2.65 -2.50 -14.22
CA TRP A 105 -2.80 -3.62 -13.29
C TRP A 105 -3.90 -4.51 -13.82
N PRO A 106 -3.66 -5.34 -14.86
CA PRO A 106 -4.67 -6.27 -15.32
C PRO A 106 -4.92 -7.28 -14.21
N THR A 107 -6.03 -7.17 -13.49
CA THR A 107 -6.42 -8.19 -12.53
C THR A 107 -6.84 -9.45 -13.28
N LEU A 108 -5.94 -10.43 -13.36
CA LEU A 108 -6.25 -11.74 -13.93
C LEU A 108 -6.95 -12.59 -12.86
N TYR A 109 -8.28 -12.70 -12.95
CA TYR A 109 -9.05 -13.57 -12.07
C TYR A 109 -8.85 -15.04 -12.47
N VAL A 110 -7.79 -15.67 -11.97
CA VAL A 110 -7.64 -17.13 -12.03
C VAL A 110 -8.28 -17.70 -10.78
N GLU A 111 -9.45 -18.32 -10.91
CA GLU A 111 -10.07 -19.05 -9.80
C GLU A 111 -9.11 -20.15 -9.30
N SER A 112 -8.80 -20.07 -8.01
CA SER A 112 -7.91 -20.97 -7.30
C SER A 112 -8.45 -21.21 -5.90
N PRO A 113 -8.32 -22.42 -5.36
CA PRO A 113 -8.66 -22.70 -3.96
C PRO A 113 -7.86 -21.83 -2.96
N TYR A 114 -6.72 -21.25 -3.35
CA TYR A 114 -5.91 -20.36 -2.52
C TYR A 114 -6.37 -18.90 -2.52
N LYS A 115 -7.23 -18.49 -3.46
CA LYS A 115 -7.82 -17.13 -3.46
C LYS A 115 -8.58 -16.87 -2.16
N GLN A 116 -9.37 -17.86 -1.74
CA GLN A 116 -10.13 -17.81 -0.49
C GLN A 116 -9.19 -17.58 0.71
N MET A 117 -8.06 -18.29 0.75
CA MET A 117 -7.07 -18.18 1.83
C MET A 117 -6.42 -16.78 1.89
N LEU A 118 -6.09 -16.19 0.73
CA LEU A 118 -5.52 -14.84 0.67
C LEU A 118 -6.55 -13.77 1.06
N GLU A 119 -7.78 -13.89 0.58
CA GLU A 119 -8.88 -13.00 0.94
C GLU A 119 -9.14 -13.06 2.45
N ASP A 120 -9.15 -14.28 3.02
CA ASP A 120 -9.29 -14.49 4.46
C ASP A 120 -8.12 -13.87 5.24
N GLN A 121 -6.88 -14.06 4.78
CA GLN A 121 -5.69 -13.50 5.42
C GLN A 121 -5.67 -11.97 5.38
N THR A 122 -6.08 -11.37 4.26
CA THR A 122 -6.18 -9.91 4.11
C THR A 122 -7.28 -9.35 4.99
N ALA A 123 -8.41 -10.04 5.10
CA ALA A 123 -9.50 -9.68 6.00
C ALA A 123 -9.07 -9.77 7.48
N ILE A 124 -8.32 -10.80 7.87
CA ILE A 124 -7.76 -10.96 9.22
C ILE A 124 -6.80 -9.80 9.53
N SER A 125 -5.88 -9.48 8.63
CA SER A 125 -4.91 -8.40 8.82
C SER A 125 -5.59 -7.04 9.00
N THR A 126 -6.58 -6.75 8.16
CA THR A 126 -7.38 -5.51 8.24
C THR A 126 -8.13 -5.42 9.57
N ASN A 127 -8.73 -6.52 10.02
CA ASN A 127 -9.43 -6.57 11.31
C ASN A 127 -8.45 -6.31 12.49
N LEU A 128 -7.27 -6.93 12.45
CA LEU A 128 -6.25 -6.75 13.48
C LEU A 128 -5.76 -5.29 13.55
N GLN A 129 -5.58 -4.63 12.40
CA GLN A 129 -5.25 -3.21 12.34
C GLN A 129 -6.34 -2.33 12.97
N ASN A 130 -7.60 -2.60 12.65
CA ASN A 130 -8.72 -1.88 13.25
C ASN A 130 -8.76 -2.06 14.78
N GLN A 131 -8.52 -3.28 15.27
CA GLN A 131 -8.45 -3.56 16.72
C GLN A 131 -7.32 -2.80 17.42
N LEU A 132 -6.15 -2.68 16.79
CA LEU A 132 -5.03 -1.90 17.34
C LEU A 132 -5.38 -0.41 17.40
N GLN A 133 -6.04 0.12 16.37
CA GLN A 133 -6.49 1.51 16.34
C GLN A 133 -7.52 1.81 17.44
N ASP A 134 -8.47 0.91 17.67
CA ASP A 134 -9.45 1.03 18.75
C ASP A 134 -8.77 1.00 20.12
N LEU A 135 -7.78 0.12 20.30
CA LEU A 135 -7.02 0.03 21.55
C LEU A 135 -6.22 1.32 21.82
N GLU A 136 -5.59 1.90 20.80
CA GLU A 136 -4.91 3.20 20.91
C GLU A 136 -5.88 4.32 21.27
N ALA A 137 -7.07 4.34 20.66
CA ALA A 137 -8.11 5.33 20.97
C ALA A 137 -8.58 5.22 22.42
N ILE A 138 -8.81 4.00 22.92
CA ILE A 138 -9.17 3.73 24.32
C ILE A 138 -8.05 4.17 25.26
N ASN A 139 -6.79 3.86 24.94
CA ASN A 139 -5.65 4.20 25.78
C ASN A 139 -5.44 5.72 25.85
N LYS A 140 -5.58 6.42 24.72
CA LYS A 140 -5.55 7.88 24.66
C LYS A 140 -6.67 8.51 25.49
N ASN A 141 -7.89 7.97 25.40
CA ASN A 141 -9.02 8.44 26.20
C ASN A 141 -8.81 8.19 27.70
N THR A 142 -8.31 7.01 28.07
CA THR A 142 -7.98 6.65 29.46
C THR A 142 -6.90 7.56 30.03
N THR A 143 -5.87 7.83 29.25
CA THR A 143 -4.77 8.74 29.60
C THR A 143 -5.30 10.17 29.82
N ASN A 144 -6.14 10.67 28.91
CA ASN A 144 -6.78 11.98 29.05
C ASN A 144 -7.65 12.07 30.31
N MET A 145 -8.40 11.00 30.62
CA MET A 145 -9.21 10.91 31.83
C MET A 145 -8.35 10.91 33.09
N MET A 146 -7.23 10.18 33.07
CA MET A 146 -6.27 10.17 34.18
C MET A 146 -5.66 11.56 34.43
N TYR A 147 -5.30 12.29 33.37
CA TYR A 147 -4.85 13.68 33.50
C TYR A 147 -5.94 14.60 34.06
N LEU A 148 -7.18 14.47 33.59
CA LEU A 148 -8.31 15.25 34.10
C LEU A 148 -8.57 14.98 35.59
N LEU A 149 -8.54 13.72 36.00
CA LEU A 149 -8.69 13.31 37.40
C LEU A 149 -7.51 13.77 38.27
N GLY A 150 -6.28 13.74 37.74
CA GLY A 150 -5.10 14.27 38.42
C GLY A 150 -5.18 15.77 38.66
N ILE A 151 -5.59 16.54 37.65
CA ILE A 151 -5.72 18.01 37.77
C ILE A 151 -6.86 18.38 38.73
N THR A 152 -8.00 17.70 38.63
CA THR A 152 -9.18 17.98 39.49
C THR A 152 -8.98 17.61 40.95
N THR A 153 -8.03 16.73 41.29
CA THR A 153 -7.73 16.38 42.69
C THR A 153 -6.66 17.27 43.31
N VAL A 154 -5.64 17.68 42.56
CA VAL A 154 -4.54 18.51 43.09
C VAL A 154 -5.00 19.93 43.42
N ILE A 155 -5.76 20.58 42.52
CA ILE A 155 -6.20 21.98 42.70
C ILE A 155 -7.01 22.19 43.99
N PRO A 156 -8.11 21.45 44.26
CA PRO A 156 -8.88 21.65 45.49
C PRO A 156 -8.08 21.29 46.74
N THR A 157 -7.18 20.31 46.69
CA THR A 157 -6.32 19.95 47.83
C THR A 157 -5.38 21.10 48.19
N VAL A 158 -4.74 21.73 47.20
CA VAL A 158 -3.89 22.90 47.42
C VAL A 158 -4.68 24.09 47.97
N ILE A 159 -5.90 24.32 47.46
CA ILE A 159 -6.80 25.37 47.97
C ILE A 159 -7.19 25.11 49.43
N LEU A 160 -7.52 23.86 49.78
CA LEU A 160 -7.87 23.46 51.15
C LEU A 160 -6.70 23.68 52.11
N VAL A 161 -5.50 23.28 51.72
CA VAL A 161 -4.28 23.50 52.54
C VAL A 161 -4.02 25.00 52.72
N ALA A 162 -4.14 25.80 51.66
CA ALA A 162 -3.99 27.25 51.76
C ALA A 162 -5.03 27.88 52.71
N PHE A 163 -6.29 27.46 52.61
CA PHE A 163 -7.36 27.89 53.52
C PHE A 163 -7.07 27.52 54.97
N VAL A 164 -6.58 26.31 55.24
CA VAL A 164 -6.18 25.86 56.57
C VAL A 164 -5.02 26.71 57.11
N VAL A 165 -4.00 26.96 56.30
CA VAL A 165 -2.85 27.81 56.71
C VAL A 165 -3.29 29.25 57.01
N LEU A 166 -4.14 29.83 56.16
CA LEU A 166 -4.66 31.19 56.36
C LEU A 166 -5.53 31.29 57.61
N SER A 167 -6.40 30.30 57.86
CA SER A 167 -7.26 30.28 59.04
C SER A 167 -6.48 30.06 60.34
N ILE A 168 -5.40 29.26 60.32
CA ILE A 168 -4.47 29.14 61.45
C ILE A 168 -3.78 30.48 61.74
N LYS A 169 -3.23 31.16 60.71
CA LYS A 169 -2.57 32.46 60.88
C LYS A 169 -3.52 33.54 61.39
N ALA A 170 -4.75 33.60 60.89
CA ALA A 170 -5.75 34.56 61.35
C ALA A 170 -6.11 34.38 62.83
N ARG A 171 -6.12 33.14 63.34
CA ARG A 171 -6.32 32.84 64.78
C ARG A 171 -5.15 33.34 65.64
N ALA A 172 -3.91 33.14 65.18
CA ALA A 172 -2.73 33.60 65.90
C ALA A 172 -2.68 35.13 66.02
N VAL A 173 -3.08 35.87 64.97
CA VAL A 173 -3.15 37.35 65.01
C VAL A 173 -4.23 37.84 65.97
N ARG A 174 -5.40 37.19 66.04
CA ARG A 174 -6.47 37.57 66.99
C ARG A 174 -6.10 37.38 68.46
N GLN A 175 -5.21 36.43 68.77
CA GLN A 175 -4.72 36.23 70.14
C GLN A 175 -3.63 37.23 70.55
N ALA A 176 -2.99 37.92 69.61
CA ALA A 176 -1.97 38.93 69.88
C ALA A 176 -2.53 40.36 70.08
N VAL A 177 -3.84 40.56 69.89
CA VAL A 177 -4.53 41.87 69.99
C VAL A 177 -5.54 41.89 71.15
N ALA A 178 -5.53 40.86 72.01
CA ALA A 178 -6.36 40.76 73.21
C ALA A 178 -5.52 40.96 74.48
#